data_AF-A0A4S8HTT6-F1
#
_entry.id   AF-A0A4S8HTT6-F1
#
_cell.length_a   1.000
_cell.length_b   1.000
_cell.length_c   1.000
_cell.angle_alpha   90.00
_cell.angle_beta   90.00
_cell.angle_gamma   90.00
#
_symmetry.space_group_name_H-M   'P 1'
#
loop_
_entity.id
_entity.type
_entity.pdbx_description
1 polymer ?
#
loop_
_entity_poly.entity_id
_entity_poly.type
_entity_poly.pdbx_seq_one_letter_code
_entity_poly.pdbx_strand_id
1 'polypeptide(L)'
;MNSSIETFKQLLARSEIRLSEDQLSIILEITSRVSTDVTFRNDLMAAIQDEERLRLLSMSEILSEEAYNHKSEAYLEAALILHVIENFKWDARENSIYLAVIWYVAKKLGIDAKKLFNKVVDFSSAESGKHLLEFVNGPDYIKDLRSMGLKATLDSNDKISFEQLPPPWKK
;
A
#
# COMPACT_ATOMS: atom_id res chain seq x y z
N MET A 1 17.56 -19.78 1.15
CA MET A 1 16.53 -18.76 0.87
C MET A 1 15.46 -18.88 1.95
N ASN A 2 15.10 -17.78 2.61
CA ASN A 2 14.17 -17.77 3.76
C ASN A 2 12.77 -18.21 3.32
N SER A 3 12.18 -19.24 3.95
CA SER A 3 10.91 -19.84 3.53
C SER A 3 9.77 -18.82 3.47
N SER A 4 9.73 -17.86 4.39
CA SER A 4 8.72 -16.80 4.40
C SER A 4 8.80 -15.87 3.19
N ILE A 5 10.00 -15.58 2.68
CA ILE A 5 10.20 -14.74 1.48
C ILE A 5 9.63 -15.47 0.26
N GLU A 6 9.92 -16.76 0.13
CA GLU A 6 9.42 -17.56 -0.99
C GLU A 6 7.89 -17.67 -0.96
N THR A 7 7.29 -17.87 0.21
CA THR A 7 5.83 -17.84 0.38
C THR A 7 5.23 -16.50 -0.04
N PHE A 8 5.86 -15.38 0.33
CA PHE A 8 5.40 -14.06 -0.08
C PHE A 8 5.45 -13.86 -1.59
N LYS A 9 6.55 -14.28 -2.22
CA LYS A 9 6.71 -14.20 -3.67
C LYS A 9 5.68 -15.05 -4.40
N GLN A 10 5.37 -16.25 -3.90
CA GLN A 10 4.30 -17.09 -4.45
C GLN A 10 2.93 -16.45 -4.29
N LEU A 11 2.68 -15.72 -3.19
CA LEU A 11 1.47 -14.93 -3.00
C LEU A 11 1.39 -13.80 -4.04
N LEU A 12 2.46 -13.02 -4.21
CA LEU A 12 2.55 -11.98 -5.25
C LEU A 12 2.35 -12.54 -6.65
N ALA A 13 2.91 -13.72 -6.94
CA ALA A 13 2.76 -14.39 -8.24
C ALA A 13 1.30 -14.76 -8.54
N ARG A 14 0.49 -14.99 -7.51
CA ARG A 14 -0.90 -15.46 -7.60
C ARG A 14 -1.94 -14.41 -7.24
N SER A 15 -1.55 -13.18 -6.90
CA SER A 15 -2.47 -12.17 -6.39
C SER A 15 -3.60 -11.92 -7.39
N GLU A 16 -4.79 -12.43 -7.05
CA GLU A 16 -6.04 -12.22 -7.78
C GLU A 16 -6.62 -10.85 -7.43
N ILE A 17 -7.78 -10.52 -7.99
CA ILE A 17 -8.52 -9.28 -7.69
C ILE A 17 -8.92 -9.19 -6.20
N ARG A 18 -8.94 -10.33 -5.47
CA ARG A 18 -9.20 -10.39 -4.02
C ARG A 18 -8.25 -11.36 -3.34
N LEU A 19 -7.91 -11.06 -2.09
CA LEU A 19 -7.10 -11.90 -1.23
C LEU A 19 -7.99 -12.74 -0.32
N SER A 20 -7.64 -14.02 -0.12
CA SER A 20 -8.26 -14.85 0.90
C SER A 20 -7.81 -14.43 2.31
N GLU A 21 -8.57 -14.80 3.34
CA GLU A 21 -8.21 -14.57 4.75
C GLU A 21 -6.83 -15.13 5.11
N ASP A 22 -6.47 -16.30 4.56
CA ASP A 22 -5.15 -16.91 4.75
C ASP A 22 -4.05 -16.04 4.10
N GLN A 23 -4.30 -15.51 2.90
CA GLN A 23 -3.36 -14.62 2.23
C GLN A 23 -3.19 -13.30 2.99
N LEU A 24 -4.28 -12.72 3.50
CA LEU A 24 -4.25 -11.52 4.34
C LEU A 24 -3.44 -11.75 5.61
N SER A 25 -3.63 -12.89 6.27
CA SER A 25 -2.89 -13.27 7.48
C SER A 25 -1.38 -13.37 7.21
N ILE A 26 -1.00 -14.01 6.10
CA ILE A 26 0.41 -14.12 5.67
C ILE A 26 1.01 -12.73 5.41
N ILE A 27 0.29 -11.83 4.74
CA ILE A 27 0.75 -10.46 4.47
C ILE A 27 0.96 -9.70 5.77
N LEU A 28 0.01 -9.77 6.71
CA LEU A 28 0.14 -9.12 8.01
C LEU A 28 1.33 -9.64 8.80
N GLU A 29 1.58 -10.95 8.79
CA GLU A 29 2.76 -11.54 9.44
C GLU A 29 4.07 -11.01 8.82
N ILE A 30 4.15 -11.00 7.50
CA ILE A 30 5.35 -10.57 6.77
C ILE A 30 5.61 -9.08 6.99
N THR A 31 4.58 -8.25 6.85
CA THR A 31 4.71 -6.80 7.03
C THR A 31 5.06 -6.46 8.49
N SER A 32 4.52 -7.20 9.47
CA SER A 32 4.94 -7.09 10.87
C SER A 32 6.40 -7.48 11.10
N ARG A 33 6.94 -8.46 10.37
CA ARG A 33 8.38 -8.76 10.41
C ARG A 33 9.21 -7.67 9.76
N VAL A 34 8.75 -7.11 8.64
CA VAL A 34 9.47 -6.02 7.93
C VAL A 34 9.66 -4.78 8.81
N SER A 35 8.68 -4.46 9.66
CA SER A 35 8.78 -3.30 10.57
C SER A 35 9.73 -3.52 11.76
N THR A 36 10.04 -4.77 12.12
CA THR A 36 10.79 -5.12 13.32
C THR A 36 12.17 -5.75 13.06
N ASP A 37 12.36 -6.39 11.91
CA ASP A 37 13.59 -7.10 11.53
C ASP A 37 14.22 -6.46 10.28
N VAL A 38 15.28 -5.68 10.51
CA VAL A 38 16.02 -4.96 9.46
C VAL A 38 16.67 -5.92 8.46
N THR A 39 17.18 -7.05 8.93
CA THR A 39 17.84 -8.05 8.07
C THR A 39 16.80 -8.68 7.15
N PHE A 40 15.68 -9.14 7.71
CA PHE A 40 14.58 -9.70 6.92
C PHE A 40 14.02 -8.70 5.91
N ARG A 41 13.83 -7.44 6.31
CA ARG A 41 13.39 -6.38 5.39
C ARG A 41 14.34 -6.23 4.21
N ASN A 42 15.65 -6.11 4.47
CA ASN A 42 16.65 -5.93 3.41
C ASN A 42 16.73 -7.15 2.49
N ASP A 43 16.69 -8.36 3.04
CA ASP A 43 16.68 -9.61 2.28
C ASP A 43 15.44 -9.70 1.39
N LEU A 44 14.27 -9.34 1.92
CA LEU A 44 13.01 -9.31 1.18
C LEU A 44 13.06 -8.29 0.05
N MET A 45 13.44 -7.05 0.33
CA MET A 45 13.59 -5.98 -0.66
C MET A 45 14.53 -6.38 -1.81
N ALA A 46 15.62 -7.10 -1.50
CA ALA A 46 16.57 -7.59 -2.49
C ALA A 46 16.03 -8.78 -3.32
N ALA A 47 15.09 -9.55 -2.78
CA ALA A 47 14.49 -10.71 -3.44
C ALA A 47 13.35 -10.35 -4.41
N ILE A 48 12.78 -9.15 -4.30
CA ILE A 48 11.69 -8.65 -5.16
C ILE A 48 12.24 -8.18 -6.50
N GLN A 49 11.72 -8.76 -7.58
CA GLN A 49 12.01 -8.40 -8.97
C GLN A 49 11.08 -7.30 -9.48
N ASP A 50 11.42 -6.67 -10.59
CA ASP A 50 10.70 -5.49 -11.09
C ASP A 50 9.25 -5.81 -11.47
N GLU A 51 8.98 -7.00 -12.01
CA GLU A 51 7.61 -7.46 -12.33
C GLU A 51 6.73 -7.65 -11.09
N GLU A 52 7.35 -7.89 -9.93
CA GLU A 52 6.68 -8.06 -8.64
C GLU A 52 6.40 -6.71 -7.97
N ARG A 53 7.15 -5.65 -8.33
CA ARG A 53 6.99 -4.30 -7.76
C ARG A 53 5.62 -3.70 -8.07
N LEU A 54 5.16 -3.79 -9.31
CA LEU A 54 3.83 -3.30 -9.68
C LEU A 54 2.73 -4.04 -8.88
N ARG A 55 2.92 -5.34 -8.62
CA ARG A 55 1.95 -6.14 -7.85
C ARG A 55 1.90 -5.72 -6.38
N LEU A 56 3.03 -5.30 -5.80
CA LEU A 56 3.05 -4.72 -4.45
C LEU A 56 2.17 -3.46 -4.38
N LEU A 57 2.21 -2.62 -5.42
CA LEU A 57 1.37 -1.42 -5.50
C LEU A 57 -0.12 -1.78 -5.60
N SER A 58 -0.49 -2.68 -6.53
CA SER A 58 -1.89 -3.14 -6.63
C SER A 58 -2.39 -3.80 -5.34
N MET A 59 -1.54 -4.57 -4.67
CA MET A 59 -1.88 -5.19 -3.39
C MET A 59 -2.03 -4.16 -2.27
N SER A 60 -1.34 -3.02 -2.32
CA SER A 60 -1.53 -1.93 -1.36
C SER A 60 -2.92 -1.29 -1.47
N GLU A 61 -3.50 -1.22 -2.68
CA GLU A 61 -4.89 -0.80 -2.89
C GLU A 61 -5.85 -1.80 -2.27
N ILE A 62 -5.68 -3.10 -2.54
CA ILE A 62 -6.52 -4.16 -1.97
C ILE A 62 -6.49 -4.10 -0.43
N LEU A 63 -5.32 -3.95 0.18
CA LEU A 63 -5.21 -3.80 1.63
C LEU A 63 -5.89 -2.52 2.15
N SER A 64 -5.91 -1.44 1.36
CA SER A 64 -6.64 -0.23 1.71
C SER A 64 -8.15 -0.44 1.67
N GLU A 65 -8.64 -1.22 0.71
CA GLU A 65 -10.05 -1.65 0.68
C GLU A 65 -10.37 -2.50 1.91
N GLU A 66 -9.53 -3.49 2.24
CA GLU A 66 -9.73 -4.35 3.42
C GLU A 66 -9.64 -3.57 4.74
N ALA A 67 -8.77 -2.56 4.83
CA ALA A 67 -8.74 -1.65 5.97
C ALA A 67 -10.10 -0.98 6.19
N TYR A 68 -10.72 -0.48 5.13
CA TYR A 68 -12.02 0.17 5.23
C TYR A 68 -13.12 -0.83 5.58
N ASN A 69 -13.10 -2.02 4.96
CA ASN A 69 -14.13 -3.04 5.14
C ASN A 69 -14.08 -3.64 6.55
N HIS A 70 -12.88 -3.89 7.08
CA HIS A 70 -12.66 -4.50 8.40
C HIS A 70 -12.43 -3.47 9.52
N LYS A 71 -12.42 -2.16 9.19
CA LYS A 71 -12.13 -1.06 10.13
C LYS A 71 -10.78 -1.24 10.86
N SER A 72 -9.76 -1.68 10.13
CA SER A 72 -8.48 -2.08 10.70
C SER A 72 -7.33 -1.21 10.21
N GLU A 73 -6.66 -0.52 11.14
CA GLU A 73 -5.43 0.24 10.87
C GLU A 73 -4.28 -0.67 10.41
N ALA A 74 -4.25 -1.92 10.86
CA ALA A 74 -3.18 -2.86 10.53
C ALA A 74 -3.07 -3.12 9.01
N TYR A 75 -4.20 -3.12 8.29
CA TYR A 75 -4.17 -3.26 6.84
C TYR A 75 -3.62 -2.00 6.15
N LEU A 76 -3.86 -0.78 6.67
CA LEU A 76 -3.24 0.43 6.13
C LEU A 76 -1.74 0.48 6.41
N GLU A 77 -1.32 0.06 7.60
CA GLU A 77 0.11 -0.06 7.92
C GLU A 77 0.78 -1.07 6.99
N ALA A 78 0.17 -2.24 6.78
CA ALA A 78 0.66 -3.23 5.83
C ALA A 78 0.74 -2.65 4.40
N ALA A 79 -0.29 -1.92 3.94
CA ALA A 79 -0.29 -1.25 2.64
C ALA A 79 0.90 -0.29 2.47
N LEU A 80 1.19 0.54 3.49
CA LEU A 80 2.35 1.42 3.50
C LEU A 80 3.67 0.66 3.48
N ILE A 81 3.74 -0.46 4.21
CA ILE A 81 4.95 -1.30 4.24
C ILE A 81 5.21 -1.92 2.86
N LEU A 82 4.18 -2.22 2.05
CA LEU A 82 4.39 -2.68 0.68
C LEU A 82 5.15 -1.66 -0.18
N HIS A 83 4.92 -0.35 0.02
CA HIS A 83 5.71 0.70 -0.64
C HIS A 83 7.16 0.75 -0.13
N VAL A 84 7.39 0.41 1.14
CA VAL A 84 8.76 0.28 1.69
C VAL A 84 9.48 -0.91 1.07
N ILE A 85 8.80 -2.06 0.93
CA ILE A 85 9.36 -3.25 0.28
C ILE A 85 9.65 -2.97 -1.20
N GLU A 86 8.72 -2.31 -1.89
CA GLU A 86 8.85 -1.91 -3.29
C GLU A 86 9.96 -0.87 -3.49
N ASN A 87 10.22 -0.04 -2.47
CA ASN A 87 11.27 0.97 -2.38
C ASN A 87 11.18 2.09 -3.44
N PHE A 88 9.97 2.40 -3.93
CA PHE A 88 9.73 3.44 -4.93
C PHE A 88 10.56 3.27 -6.21
N LYS A 89 10.86 2.01 -6.58
CA LYS A 89 11.73 1.65 -7.70
C LYS A 89 10.99 1.47 -9.03
N TRP A 90 9.68 1.24 -8.99
CA TRP A 90 8.85 1.11 -10.18
C TRP A 90 8.62 2.46 -10.86
N ASP A 91 7.76 3.28 -10.28
CA ASP A 91 7.54 4.68 -10.65
C ASP A 91 6.97 5.42 -9.44
N ALA A 92 7.72 6.37 -8.88
CA ALA A 92 7.30 7.14 -7.72
C ALA A 92 5.98 7.91 -7.93
N ARG A 93 5.59 8.19 -9.18
CA ARG A 93 4.29 8.80 -9.51
C ARG A 93 3.14 7.83 -9.29
N GLU A 94 3.31 6.57 -9.67
CA GLU A 94 2.35 5.51 -9.40
C GLU A 94 2.20 5.32 -7.89
N ASN A 95 3.30 5.28 -7.13
CA ASN A 95 3.24 5.21 -5.66
C ASN A 95 2.36 6.34 -5.09
N SER A 96 2.46 7.57 -5.60
CA SER A 96 1.66 8.69 -5.10
C SER A 96 0.15 8.47 -5.27
N ILE A 97 -0.29 7.79 -6.34
CA ILE A 97 -1.70 7.44 -6.57
C ILE A 97 -2.19 6.49 -5.46
N TYR A 98 -1.45 5.41 -5.21
CA TYR A 98 -1.78 4.42 -4.18
C TYR A 98 -1.66 4.99 -2.75
N LEU A 99 -0.68 5.85 -2.49
CA LEU A 99 -0.57 6.56 -1.21
C LEU A 99 -1.77 7.49 -0.97
N ALA A 100 -2.35 8.09 -2.01
CA ALA A 100 -3.59 8.87 -1.91
C ALA A 100 -4.79 7.99 -1.53
N VAL A 101 -4.84 6.74 -1.99
CA VAL A 101 -5.83 5.75 -1.56
C VAL A 101 -5.71 5.46 -0.07
N ILE A 102 -4.52 5.12 0.41
CA ILE A 102 -4.25 4.85 1.83
C ILE A 102 -4.64 6.07 2.68
N TRP A 103 -4.23 7.27 2.26
CA TRP A 103 -4.54 8.52 2.95
C TRP A 103 -6.04 8.79 3.03
N TYR A 104 -6.76 8.58 1.93
CA TYR A 104 -8.21 8.72 1.88
C TYR A 104 -8.90 7.75 2.85
N VAL A 105 -8.51 6.48 2.85
CA VAL A 105 -9.10 5.48 3.74
C VAL A 105 -8.80 5.79 5.20
N ALA A 106 -7.57 6.17 5.55
CA ALA A 106 -7.22 6.59 6.90
C ALA A 106 -8.14 7.72 7.39
N LYS A 107 -8.34 8.76 6.56
CA LYS A 107 -9.27 9.86 6.88
C LYS A 107 -10.71 9.39 7.04
N LYS A 108 -11.18 8.47 6.21
CA LYS A 108 -12.54 7.91 6.31
C LYS A 108 -12.77 7.09 7.57
N LEU A 109 -11.72 6.45 8.08
CA LEU A 109 -11.75 5.69 9.33
C LEU A 109 -11.49 6.54 10.57
N GLY A 110 -11.18 7.84 10.42
CA GLY A 110 -10.81 8.72 11.53
C GLY A 110 -9.42 8.43 12.11
N ILE A 111 -8.56 7.73 11.36
CA ILE A 111 -7.17 7.46 11.73
C ILE A 111 -6.31 8.67 11.37
N ASP A 112 -5.36 9.01 12.24
CA ASP A 112 -4.36 10.05 11.95
C ASP A 112 -3.38 9.56 10.89
N ALA A 113 -3.70 9.86 9.63
CA ALA A 113 -2.90 9.47 8.47
C ALA A 113 -1.45 9.96 8.57
N LYS A 114 -1.21 11.16 9.14
CA LYS A 114 0.15 11.69 9.28
C LYS A 114 0.96 10.87 10.27
N LYS A 115 0.37 10.53 11.41
CA LYS A 115 1.01 9.67 12.42
C LYS A 115 1.28 8.28 11.85
N LEU A 116 0.33 7.70 11.11
CA LEU A 116 0.48 6.38 10.49
C LEU A 116 1.65 6.34 9.49
N PHE A 117 1.75 7.33 8.60
CA PHE A 117 2.87 7.40 7.65
C PHE A 117 4.22 7.59 8.36
N ASN A 118 4.28 8.49 9.36
CA ASN A 118 5.51 8.73 10.12
C ASN A 118 6.00 7.46 10.84
N LYS A 119 5.08 6.65 11.37
CA LYS A 119 5.43 5.34 11.97
C LYS A 119 6.18 4.43 10.99
N VAL A 120 5.77 4.42 9.73
CA VAL A 120 6.40 3.59 8.68
C VAL A 120 7.73 4.19 8.20
N VAL A 121 7.84 5.53 8.21
CA VAL A 121 9.10 6.22 7.89
C VAL A 121 10.23 5.79 8.84
N ASP A 122 9.96 5.61 10.13
CA ASP A 122 10.95 5.33 11.18
C ASP A 122 11.81 4.08 10.92
N PHE A 123 11.28 3.09 10.20
CA PHE A 123 12.02 1.87 9.83
C PHE A 123 12.26 1.72 8.33
N SER A 124 11.84 2.67 7.52
CA SER A 124 12.04 2.63 6.07
C SER A 124 13.50 2.87 5.66
N SER A 125 13.84 2.55 4.42
CA SER A 125 15.12 2.99 3.84
C SER A 125 15.14 4.52 3.72
N ALA A 126 16.32 5.12 3.60
CA ALA A 126 16.44 6.58 3.43
C ALA A 126 15.67 7.08 2.19
N GLU A 127 15.62 6.28 1.12
CA GLU A 127 14.92 6.59 -0.13
C GLU A 127 13.40 6.51 0.05
N SER A 128 12.87 5.39 0.57
CA SER A 128 11.45 5.24 0.86
C SER A 128 10.96 6.28 1.86
N GLY A 129 11.73 6.52 2.93
CA GLY A 129 11.40 7.49 3.96
C GLY A 129 11.30 8.91 3.40
N LYS A 130 12.22 9.28 2.50
CA LYS A 130 12.15 10.56 1.78
C LYS A 130 10.84 10.69 1.00
N HIS A 131 10.48 9.71 0.18
CA HIS A 131 9.26 9.78 -0.63
C HIS A 131 7.98 9.78 0.21
N LEU A 132 7.92 8.99 1.28
CA LEU A 132 6.80 8.99 2.22
C LEU A 132 6.66 10.37 2.90
N LEU A 133 7.76 10.96 3.37
CA LEU A 133 7.74 12.30 3.97
C LEU A 133 7.38 13.39 2.97
N GLU A 134 7.86 13.30 1.73
CA GLU A 134 7.48 14.22 0.65
C GLU A 134 5.97 14.14 0.37
N PHE A 135 5.40 12.94 0.33
CA PHE A 135 3.96 12.77 0.17
C PHE A 135 3.18 13.40 1.34
N VAL A 136 3.56 13.07 2.58
CA VAL A 136 2.91 13.56 3.81
C VAL A 136 2.95 15.09 3.89
N ASN A 137 4.11 15.70 3.65
CA ASN A 137 4.32 17.14 3.78
C ASN A 137 4.01 17.91 2.50
N GLY A 138 3.74 17.21 1.41
CA GLY A 138 3.40 17.81 0.13
C GLY A 138 2.05 18.53 0.15
N PRO A 139 1.64 19.10 -0.99
CA PRO A 139 0.36 19.81 -1.10
C PRO A 139 -0.84 18.87 -0.92
N ASP A 140 -2.03 19.42 -0.69
CA ASP A 140 -3.22 18.59 -0.47
C ASP A 140 -3.73 17.89 -1.73
N TYR A 141 -3.48 18.46 -2.92
CA TYR A 141 -3.93 17.86 -4.17
C TYR A 141 -3.26 16.50 -4.44
N ILE A 142 -2.04 16.26 -3.94
CA ILE A 142 -1.42 14.93 -4.11
C ILE A 142 -2.05 13.85 -3.23
N LYS A 143 -2.86 14.26 -2.25
CA LYS A 143 -3.56 13.36 -1.31
C LYS A 143 -5.05 13.23 -1.62
N ASP A 144 -5.51 13.90 -2.68
CA ASP A 144 -6.88 13.91 -3.12
C ASP A 144 -7.09 12.89 -4.26
N LEU A 145 -8.03 11.97 -4.08
CA LEU A 145 -8.29 10.90 -5.06
C LEU A 145 -8.63 11.44 -6.45
N ARG A 146 -9.47 12.49 -6.53
CA ARG A 146 -9.91 13.02 -7.82
C ARG A 146 -8.76 13.65 -8.59
N SER A 147 -7.86 14.33 -7.89
CA SER A 147 -6.62 14.89 -8.43
C SER A 147 -5.68 13.80 -8.95
N MET A 148 -5.75 12.60 -8.38
CA MET A 148 -5.07 11.39 -8.85
C MET A 148 -5.85 10.61 -9.92
N GLY A 149 -6.96 11.16 -10.42
CA GLY A 149 -7.77 10.49 -11.45
C GLY A 149 -8.55 9.29 -10.92
N LEU A 150 -8.81 9.22 -9.62
CA LEU A 150 -9.56 8.15 -8.97
C LEU A 150 -10.87 8.65 -8.34
N LYS A 151 -11.82 7.73 -8.17
CA LYS A 151 -12.97 7.90 -7.29
C LYS A 151 -13.12 6.66 -6.40
N ALA A 152 -13.51 6.88 -5.16
CA ALA A 152 -14.01 5.81 -4.31
C ALA A 152 -15.46 5.52 -4.65
N THR A 153 -15.80 4.24 -4.79
CA THR A 153 -17.16 3.74 -4.94
C THR A 153 -17.51 2.81 -3.77
N LEU A 154 -18.79 2.79 -3.39
CA LEU A 154 -19.32 1.89 -2.38
C LEU A 154 -20.34 0.97 -3.05
N ASP A 155 -20.26 -0.33 -2.77
CA ASP A 155 -21.26 -1.30 -3.23
C ASP A 155 -22.51 -1.30 -2.33
N SER A 156 -23.47 -2.18 -2.62
CA SER A 156 -24.70 -2.31 -1.82
C SER A 156 -24.48 -2.82 -0.39
N ASN A 157 -23.28 -3.28 -0.05
CA ASN A 157 -22.88 -3.80 1.26
C ASN A 157 -21.90 -2.85 1.96
N ASP A 158 -21.81 -1.59 1.55
CA ASP A 158 -20.86 -0.60 2.04
C ASP A 158 -19.39 -1.01 1.91
N LYS A 159 -19.06 -1.91 0.98
CA LYS A 159 -17.66 -2.22 0.65
C LYS A 159 -17.10 -1.18 -0.29
N ILE A 160 -15.89 -0.72 0.01
CA ILE A 160 -15.21 0.27 -0.83
C ILE A 160 -14.43 -0.38 -1.95
N SER A 161 -14.40 0.28 -3.10
CA SER A 161 -13.43 0.04 -4.17
C SER A 161 -12.99 1.35 -4.81
N PHE A 162 -11.89 1.31 -5.57
CA PHE A 162 -11.35 2.47 -6.29
C PHE A 162 -11.43 2.27 -7.80
N GLU A 163 -11.94 3.30 -8.49
CA GLU A 163 -12.12 3.26 -9.95
C GLU A 163 -11.42 4.44 -10.60
N GLN A 164 -10.78 4.19 -11.74
CA GLN A 164 -10.24 5.26 -12.58
C GLN A 164 -11.37 6.13 -13.14
N LEU A 165 -11.19 7.44 -13.03
CA LEU A 165 -12.05 8.41 -13.66
C LEU A 165 -11.82 8.37 -15.18
N PRO A 166 -12.89 8.54 -15.99
CA PRO A 166 -12.72 8.67 -17.41
C PRO A 166 -11.85 9.90 -17.70
N PRO A 167 -10.99 9.83 -18.73
CA PRO A 167 -10.19 10.98 -19.10
C PRO A 167 -11.11 12.15 -19.48
N PRO A 168 -10.67 13.40 -19.28
CA PRO A 168 -11.52 14.58 -19.38
C PRO A 168 -12.14 14.80 -20.78
N TRP A 169 -11.57 14.19 -21.82
CA TRP A 169 -12.07 14.25 -23.20
C TRP A 169 -13.11 13.16 -23.56
N LYS A 170 -13.45 12.25 -22.64
CA LYS A 170 -14.47 11.20 -22.81
C LYS A 170 -15.78 11.50 -22.07
N LYS A 171 -16.07 12.78 -21.79
CA LYS A 171 -17.32 13.22 -21.16
C LYS A 171 -18.49 13.27 -22.14
#